data_AF-A0A973PNB8-F1
#
_entry.id   AF-A0A973PNB8-F1
#
_cell.length_a   1.000
_cell.length_b   1.000
_cell.length_c   1.000
_cell.angle_alpha   90.00
_cell.angle_beta   90.00
_cell.angle_gamma   90.00
#
_symmetry.space_group_name_H-M   'P 1'
#
loop_
_entity.id
_entity.type
_entity.pdbx_description
1 polymer ?
#
loop_
_entity_poly.entity_id
_entity_poly.type
_entity_poly.pdbx_seq_one_letter_code
_entity_poly.pdbx_strand_id
1 'polypeptide(L)'
;MKPAEVMTVSDARASLSRILADFHDAGSTADPVFIGAHRKAEGVLLSVENYEELQALRERFERAEAVASAWGSVTAEGLVPTPGSAHDTDDYIAGKIDADELLRRALNRHQR
;
A
#
# COMPACT_ATOMS: atom_id res chain seq x y z
N MET A 1 7.35 -20.45 4.22
CA MET A 1 7.60 -19.27 5.07
C MET A 1 7.92 -19.78 6.47
N LYS A 2 9.10 -19.46 7.04
CA LYS A 2 9.39 -19.83 8.43
C LYS A 2 8.43 -19.06 9.35
N PRO A 3 7.93 -19.65 10.44
CA PRO A 3 7.14 -18.89 11.40
C PRO A 3 8.00 -17.74 11.93
N ALA A 4 7.47 -16.52 11.86
CA ALA A 4 8.17 -15.37 12.40
C ALA A 4 8.37 -15.58 13.91
N GLU A 5 9.58 -15.32 14.39
CA GLU A 5 9.87 -15.41 15.81
C GLU A 5 9.08 -14.32 16.54
N VAL A 6 8.29 -14.72 17.54
CA VAL A 6 7.45 -13.80 18.32
C VAL A 6 8.19 -13.46 19.61
N MET A 7 8.57 -12.19 19.76
CA MET A 7 9.13 -11.67 20.99
C MET A 7 8.03 -11.47 22.04
N THR A 8 8.36 -11.72 23.31
CA THR A 8 7.49 -11.29 24.40
C THR A 8 7.50 -9.77 24.50
N VAL A 9 6.43 -9.18 25.03
CA VAL A 9 6.35 -7.72 25.27
C VAL A 9 7.50 -7.25 26.17
N SER A 10 7.89 -8.04 27.18
CA SER A 10 9.01 -7.71 28.07
C SER A 10 10.34 -7.67 27.34
N ASP A 11 10.60 -8.63 26.44
CA ASP A 11 11.86 -8.71 25.70
C ASP A 11 11.96 -7.60 24.66
N ALA A 12 10.84 -7.31 23.96
CA ALA A 12 10.76 -6.20 23.02
C ALA A 12 11.03 -4.86 23.72
N ARG A 13 10.43 -4.65 24.91
CA ARG A 13 10.68 -3.43 25.71
C ARG A 13 12.15 -3.33 26.17
N ALA A 14 12.75 -4.43 26.60
CA ALA A 14 14.14 -4.46 27.04
C ALA A 14 15.14 -4.25 25.88
N SER A 15 14.75 -4.61 24.66
CA SER A 15 15.58 -4.54 23.46
C SER A 15 15.26 -3.35 22.54
N LEU A 16 14.34 -2.46 22.92
CA LEU A 16 13.77 -1.45 22.01
C LEU A 16 14.84 -0.56 21.35
N SER A 17 15.84 -0.11 22.11
CA SER A 17 16.92 0.72 21.54
C SER A 17 17.71 0.01 20.45
N ARG A 18 17.91 -1.31 20.57
CA ARG A 18 18.58 -2.13 19.55
C ARG A 18 17.71 -2.29 18.32
N ILE A 19 16.43 -2.61 18.51
CA ILE A 19 15.44 -2.74 17.43
C ILE A 19 15.38 -1.44 16.60
N LEU A 20 15.34 -0.29 17.27
CA LEU A 20 15.32 1.00 16.58
C LEU A 20 16.63 1.32 15.84
N ALA A 21 17.78 0.88 16.37
CA ALA A 21 19.06 1.00 15.67
C ALA A 21 19.09 0.11 14.42
N ASP A 22 18.64 -1.13 14.53
CA ASP A 22 18.55 -2.06 13.39
C ASP A 22 17.60 -1.51 12.30
N PHE A 23 16.47 -0.91 12.70
CA PHE A 23 15.55 -0.24 11.78
C PHE A 23 16.17 0.98 11.11
N HIS A 24 16.98 1.75 11.84
CA HIS A 24 17.67 2.91 11.28
C HIS A 24 18.73 2.49 10.25
N ASP A 25 19.49 1.42 10.54
CA ASP A 25 20.58 0.96 9.70
C ASP A 25 20.08 0.23 8.44
N ALA A 26 19.01 -0.55 8.56
CA ALA A 26 18.48 -1.38 7.46
C ALA A 26 17.29 -0.75 6.70
N GLY A 27 16.65 0.30 7.24
CA GLY A 27 15.59 1.03 6.56
C GLY A 27 14.43 0.13 6.13
N SER A 28 13.99 0.23 4.86
CA SER A 28 12.91 -0.61 4.31
C SER A 28 13.22 -2.11 4.28
N THR A 29 14.50 -2.50 4.37
CA THR A 29 14.93 -3.91 4.37
C THR A 29 15.00 -4.54 5.76
N ALA A 30 14.70 -3.76 6.82
CA ALA A 30 14.70 -4.28 8.18
C ALA A 30 13.65 -5.38 8.38
N ASP A 31 14.04 -6.45 9.09
CA ASP A 31 13.12 -7.54 9.42
C ASP A 31 12.03 -7.06 10.41
N PRO A 32 10.74 -7.33 10.15
CA PRO A 32 9.66 -7.02 11.08
C PRO A 32 9.81 -7.74 12.41
N VAL A 33 9.55 -7.03 13.52
CA VAL A 33 9.57 -7.63 14.86
C VAL A 33 8.15 -7.91 15.32
N PHE A 34 7.82 -9.19 15.47
CA PHE A 34 6.50 -9.62 15.96
C PHE A 34 6.49 -9.68 17.49
N ILE A 35 5.43 -9.16 18.10
CA ILE A 35 5.28 -9.08 19.55
C ILE A 35 3.97 -9.75 19.97
N GLY A 36 3.98 -10.51 21.06
CA GLY A 36 2.76 -11.02 21.66
C GLY A 36 2.99 -12.00 22.81
N ALA A 37 1.93 -12.66 23.26
CA ALA A 37 2.00 -13.69 24.28
C ALA A 37 2.47 -15.05 23.71
N HIS A 38 3.58 -15.58 24.24
CA HIS A 38 4.15 -16.88 23.87
C HIS A 38 4.45 -16.99 22.36
N ARG A 39 3.73 -17.85 21.63
CA ARG A 39 3.91 -18.10 20.18
C ARG A 39 2.85 -17.43 19.30
N LYS A 40 2.02 -16.54 19.88
CA LYS A 40 0.97 -15.84 19.16
C LYS A 40 1.39 -14.39 18.96
N ALA A 41 1.61 -14.01 17.70
CA ALA A 41 1.81 -12.61 17.34
C ALA A 41 0.50 -11.82 17.54
N GLU A 42 0.60 -10.68 18.21
CA GLU A 42 -0.52 -9.77 18.49
C GLU A 42 -0.25 -8.36 17.95
N GLY A 43 1.03 -7.99 17.79
CA GLY A 43 1.46 -6.78 17.14
C GLY A 43 2.74 -6.99 16.35
N VAL A 44 3.10 -5.98 15.56
CA VAL A 44 4.33 -5.92 14.79
C VAL A 44 4.96 -4.53 14.91
N LEU A 45 6.27 -4.46 15.02
CA LEU A 45 7.05 -3.24 14.83
C LEU A 45 7.73 -3.31 13.47
N LEU A 46 7.68 -2.18 12.76
CA LEU A 46 8.29 -1.99 11.46
C LEU A 46 9.16 -0.74 11.50
N SER A 47 10.17 -0.68 10.64
CA SER A 47 10.78 0.60 10.31
C SER A 47 9.75 1.51 9.64
N VAL A 48 9.94 2.82 9.75
CA VAL A 48 9.03 3.79 9.12
C VAL A 48 8.98 3.58 7.61
N GLU A 49 10.12 3.35 6.98
CA GLU A 49 10.21 3.11 5.53
C GLU A 49 9.42 1.87 5.10
N ASN A 50 9.52 0.76 5.84
CA ASN A 50 8.76 -0.45 5.53
C ASN A 50 7.24 -0.24 5.72
N TYR A 51 6.84 0.49 6.77
CA TYR A 51 5.45 0.89 6.97
C TYR A 51 4.92 1.77 5.82
N GLU A 52 5.69 2.75 5.37
CA GLU A 52 5.33 3.62 4.25
C GLU A 52 5.18 2.83 2.94
N GLU A 53 6.07 1.87 2.67
CA GLU A 53 5.96 0.99 1.51
C GLU A 53 4.70 0.11 1.55
N LEU A 54 4.36 -0.45 2.71
CA LEU A 54 3.12 -1.22 2.89
C LEU A 54 1.87 -0.36 2.69
N GLN A 55 1.89 0.88 3.19
CA GLN A 55 0.81 1.83 3.00
C GLN A 55 0.65 2.22 1.53
N ALA A 56 1.74 2.51 0.82
CA ALA A 56 1.72 2.79 -0.61
C ALA A 56 1.18 1.61 -1.43
N LEU A 57 1.55 0.38 -1.07
CA LEU A 57 1.03 -0.82 -1.70
C LEU A 57 -0.47 -0.99 -1.44
N ARG A 58 -0.92 -0.77 -0.20
CA ARG A 58 -2.33 -0.81 0.18
C ARG A 58 -3.16 0.20 -0.61
N GLU A 59 -2.71 1.45 -0.69
CA GLU A 59 -3.38 2.49 -1.48
C GLU A 59 -3.47 2.13 -2.96
N ARG A 60 -2.38 1.58 -3.54
CA ARG A 60 -2.38 1.12 -4.92
C ARG A 60 -3.43 0.03 -5.18
N PHE A 61 -3.58 -0.92 -4.25
CA PHE A 61 -4.62 -1.95 -4.35
C PHE A 61 -6.03 -1.35 -4.26
N GLU A 62 -6.28 -0.44 -3.33
CA GLU A 62 -7.58 0.24 -3.21
C GLU A 62 -7.95 1.01 -4.49
N ARG A 63 -6.97 1.72 -5.08
CA ARG A 63 -7.18 2.42 -6.35
C ARG A 63 -7.43 1.47 -7.51
N ALA A 64 -6.71 0.35 -7.57
CA ALA A 64 -6.92 -0.68 -8.59
C ALA A 64 -8.31 -1.31 -8.48
N GLU A 65 -8.80 -1.57 -7.27
CA GLU A 65 -10.15 -2.07 -7.03
C GLU A 65 -11.22 -1.05 -7.46
N ALA A 66 -11.03 0.22 -7.10
CA ALA A 66 -11.95 1.30 -7.53
C ALA A 66 -12.02 1.42 -9.05
N VAL A 67 -10.88 1.36 -9.74
CA VAL A 67 -10.81 1.39 -11.21
C VAL A 67 -11.47 0.15 -11.81
N ALA A 68 -11.21 -1.05 -11.28
CA ALA A 68 -11.82 -2.29 -11.76
C ALA A 68 -13.35 -2.26 -11.63
N SER A 69 -13.85 -1.76 -10.50
CA SER A 69 -15.29 -1.56 -10.27
C SER A 69 -15.91 -0.60 -11.28
N ALA A 70 -15.28 0.57 -11.49
CA ALA A 70 -15.74 1.56 -12.47
C ALA A 70 -15.75 1.00 -13.90
N TRP A 71 -14.69 0.30 -14.30
CA TRP A 71 -14.65 -0.36 -15.61
C TRP A 71 -15.68 -1.47 -15.78
N GLY A 72 -15.97 -2.21 -14.70
CA GLY A 72 -17.04 -3.19 -14.68
C GLY A 72 -18.40 -2.55 -15.03
N SER A 73 -18.70 -1.40 -14.43
CA SER A 73 -19.94 -0.66 -14.71
C SER A 73 -20.02 -0.19 -16.16
N VAL A 74 -18.96 0.44 -16.68
CA VAL A 74 -18.89 0.92 -18.07
C VAL A 74 -19.08 -0.23 -19.06
N THR A 75 -18.43 -1.37 -18.79
CA THR A 75 -18.53 -2.56 -19.65
C THR A 75 -19.92 -3.16 -19.62
N ALA A 76 -20.59 -3.17 -18.46
CA ALA A 76 -21.96 -3.66 -18.32
C ALA A 76 -22.98 -2.83 -19.13
N GLU A 77 -22.68 -1.56 -19.36
CA GLU A 77 -23.46 -0.68 -20.26
C GLU A 77 -23.11 -0.86 -21.74
N GLY A 78 -22.21 -1.81 -22.08
CA GLY A 78 -21.76 -2.05 -23.45
C GLY A 78 -20.78 -1.00 -23.97
N LEU A 79 -20.24 -0.16 -23.09
CA LEU A 79 -19.26 0.86 -23.43
C LEU A 79 -17.84 0.32 -23.28
N VAL A 80 -16.91 0.88 -24.06
CA VAL A 80 -15.50 0.50 -24.02
C VAL A 80 -14.66 1.69 -23.55
N PRO A 81 -13.77 1.50 -22.56
CA PRO A 81 -12.79 2.48 -22.12
C PRO A 81 -11.97 3.04 -23.29
N THR A 82 -11.82 4.36 -23.38
CA THR A 82 -10.88 4.93 -24.36
C THR A 82 -9.44 4.65 -23.93
N PRO A 83 -8.48 4.54 -24.88
CA PRO A 83 -7.06 4.39 -24.53
C PRO A 83 -6.52 5.50 -23.62
N GLY A 84 -7.01 6.73 -23.79
CA GLY A 84 -6.63 7.86 -22.92
C GLY A 84 -7.15 7.71 -21.50
N SER A 85 -8.37 7.19 -21.33
CA SER A 85 -8.91 6.89 -20.01
C SER A 85 -8.18 5.73 -19.34
N ALA A 86 -7.80 4.68 -20.10
CA ALA A 86 -7.01 3.57 -19.57
C ALA A 86 -5.64 4.06 -19.04
N HIS A 87 -4.94 4.88 -19.82
CA HIS A 87 -3.64 5.45 -19.41
C HIS A 87 -3.76 6.32 -18.15
N ASP A 88 -4.77 7.17 -18.04
CA ASP A 88 -4.94 7.98 -16.82
C ASP A 88 -5.32 7.13 -15.60
N THR A 89 -6.12 6.07 -15.77
CA THR A 89 -6.40 5.15 -14.66
C THR A 89 -5.16 4.37 -14.22
N ASP A 90 -4.25 4.03 -15.13
CA ASP A 90 -2.96 3.43 -14.78
C ASP A 90 -2.08 4.39 -13.98
N ASP A 91 -2.02 5.66 -14.38
CA ASP A 91 -1.31 6.70 -13.65
C ASP A 91 -1.91 6.96 -12.26
N TYR A 92 -3.24 6.90 -12.13
CA TYR A 92 -3.94 7.01 -10.85
C TYR A 92 -3.65 5.83 -9.92
N ILE A 93 -3.72 4.60 -10.44
CA ILE A 93 -3.35 3.37 -9.70
C ILE A 93 -1.90 3.45 -9.23
N ALA A 94 -0.99 3.89 -10.10
CA ALA A 94 0.43 4.06 -9.77
C ALA A 94 0.70 5.23 -8.80
N GLY A 95 -0.30 6.07 -8.53
CA GLY A 95 -0.18 7.25 -7.66
C GLY A 95 0.63 8.39 -8.23
N LYS A 96 0.75 8.46 -9.55
CA LYS A 96 1.32 9.61 -10.25
C LYS A 96 0.33 10.77 -10.34
N ILE A 97 -0.97 10.49 -10.25
CA ILE A 97 -2.04 11.48 -10.21
C ILE A 97 -3.06 11.10 -9.13
N ASP A 98 -3.74 12.11 -8.60
CA ASP A 98 -4.89 11.93 -7.71
C ASP A 98 -6.22 11.86 -8.50
N ALA A 99 -7.33 11.71 -7.78
CA ALA A 99 -8.65 11.60 -8.38
C ALA A 99 -9.12 12.91 -9.05
N ASP A 100 -8.73 14.07 -8.50
CA ASP A 100 -9.10 15.38 -9.05
C ASP A 100 -8.42 15.61 -10.40
N GLU A 101 -7.14 15.25 -10.50
CA GLU A 101 -6.36 15.29 -11.73
C GLU A 101 -6.89 14.29 -12.76
N LEU A 102 -7.25 13.07 -12.35
CA LEU A 102 -7.91 12.07 -13.21
C LEU A 102 -9.22 12.63 -13.81
N LEU A 103 -10.07 13.23 -12.97
CA LEU A 103 -11.32 13.86 -13.41
C LEU A 103 -11.05 15.02 -14.37
N ARG A 104 -10.11 15.90 -14.04
CA ARG A 104 -9.74 17.04 -14.87
C ARG A 104 -9.28 16.60 -16.27
N ARG A 105 -8.46 15.56 -16.36
CA ARG A 105 -8.01 15.00 -17.66
C ARG A 105 -9.16 14.39 -18.45
N ALA A 106 -10.09 13.70 -17.79
CA ALA A 106 -11.28 13.15 -18.43
C ALA A 106 -12.17 14.25 -19.03
N LEU A 107 -12.47 15.31 -18.27
CA LEU A 107 -13.28 16.43 -18.73
C LEU A 107 -12.64 17.15 -19.92
N ASN A 108 -11.33 17.42 -19.86
CA ASN A 108 -10.61 18.10 -20.94
C ASN A 108 -10.61 17.32 -22.27
N ARG A 109 -10.74 15.98 -22.24
CA ARG A 109 -10.90 15.17 -23.46
C ARG A 109 -12.26 15.34 -24.12
N HIS A 110 -13.32 15.50 -23.33
CA HIS A 110 -14.69 15.62 -23.85
C HIS A 110 -15.09 17.04 -24.26
N GLN A 111 -14.27 18.04 -23.89
CA GLN A 111 -14.47 19.45 -24.27
C GLN A 111 -13.76 19.83 -25.58
N ARG A 112 -13.21 18.86 -26.33
CA ARG A 112 -12.55 19.06 -27.63
C ARG A 112 -13.40 18.57 -28.78
#